data_AF-A0A450W098-F1
#
_entry.id   AF-A0A450W098-F1
#
_cell.length_a   1.000
_cell.length_b   1.000
_cell.length_c   1.000
_cell.angle_alpha   90.00
_cell.angle_beta   90.00
_cell.angle_gamma   90.00
#
_symmetry.space_group_name_H-M   'P 1'
#
loop_
_entity.id
_entity.type
_entity.pdbx_description
1 polymer ?
#
loop_
_entity_poly.entity_id
_entity_poly.type
_entity_poly.pdbx_seq_one_letter_code
_entity_poly.pdbx_strand_id
1 'polypeptide(L)'
;MNETVSENTILDNILIVLVGTTHPGNIGAVARAMKTMGLRRLHLVNPKRFPCAEATARAAGADDVLYGARVFDALPLALADCQWVVGTSARIRGIRWPELAIRECGGQTVAMAGNGQVALVFGREHSGLANEELDLCHAVMRIPTNPAYRSLNLASAVQIAAYEIRMALPDEPTAEPTTPISSDADAISVSEREGLYRHLEESLQEIGYYDPEKPKKLMRRLRRFFNRANPDRSELNILRGILSAAQKAARRAPDPPECKDALRPTGR
;
A
#
# COMPACT_ATOMS: atom_id res chain seq x y z
N MET A 1 32.05 -3.31 -1.46
CA MET A 1 32.01 -1.88 -1.81
C MET A 1 30.54 -1.57 -1.98
N ASN A 2 29.92 -0.90 -1.00
CA ASN A 2 28.49 -0.57 -1.10
C ASN A 2 28.35 0.65 -2.01
N GLU A 3 27.58 0.51 -3.08
CA GLU A 3 27.24 1.62 -3.97
C GLU A 3 26.35 2.60 -3.20
N THR A 4 26.78 3.86 -3.11
CA THR A 4 25.94 4.95 -2.61
C THR A 4 24.83 5.20 -3.63
N VAL A 5 23.58 4.94 -3.24
CA VAL A 5 22.41 5.17 -4.09
C VAL A 5 22.27 6.68 -4.31
N SER A 6 22.25 7.10 -5.57
CA SER A 6 22.16 8.53 -5.91
C SER A 6 20.77 9.12 -5.58
N GLU A 7 20.70 10.43 -5.31
CA GLU A 7 19.43 11.14 -5.07
C GLU A 7 18.38 10.86 -6.17
N ASN A 8 18.80 10.89 -7.43
CA ASN A 8 17.91 10.61 -8.57
C ASN A 8 17.37 9.18 -8.52
N THR A 9 18.20 8.20 -8.15
CA THR A 9 17.77 6.80 -8.00
C THR A 9 16.71 6.66 -6.91
N ILE A 10 16.87 7.36 -5.77
CA ILE A 10 15.87 7.36 -4.69
C ILE A 10 14.55 7.96 -5.20
N LEU A 11 14.58 9.14 -5.83
CA LEU A 11 13.38 9.82 -6.31
C LEU A 11 12.66 9.04 -7.42
N ASP A 12 13.40 8.34 -8.29
CA ASP A 12 12.85 7.49 -9.34
C ASP A 12 12.20 6.19 -8.80
N ASN A 13 12.52 5.81 -7.56
CA ASN A 13 11.87 4.71 -6.85
C ASN A 13 10.59 5.12 -6.11
N ILE A 14 10.31 6.42 -5.99
CA ILE A 14 9.12 6.92 -5.30
C ILE A 14 7.98 7.14 -6.29
N LEU A 15 6.89 6.42 -6.07
CA LEU A 15 5.67 6.45 -6.85
C LEU A 15 4.55 7.18 -6.10
N ILE A 16 3.97 8.21 -6.72
CA ILE A 16 2.72 8.81 -6.26
C ILE A 16 1.54 8.11 -6.93
N VAL A 17 0.59 7.64 -6.14
CA VAL A 17 -0.61 6.95 -6.62
C VAL A 17 -1.85 7.76 -6.24
N LEU A 18 -2.66 8.14 -7.23
CA LEU A 18 -3.93 8.85 -7.00
C LEU A 18 -5.11 7.91 -7.29
N VAL A 19 -5.98 7.72 -6.30
CA VAL A 19 -7.11 6.81 -6.39
C VAL A 19 -8.41 7.58 -6.58
N GLY A 20 -9.07 7.32 -7.71
CA GLY A 20 -10.41 7.81 -7.99
C GLY A 20 -10.52 9.34 -8.08
N THR A 21 -9.49 10.03 -8.55
CA THR A 21 -9.48 11.49 -8.65
C THR A 21 -10.67 11.98 -9.47
N THR A 22 -11.45 12.89 -8.88
CA THR A 22 -12.71 13.37 -9.47
C THR A 22 -12.46 14.54 -10.40
N HIS A 23 -11.65 15.51 -9.98
CA HIS A 23 -11.37 16.71 -10.76
C HIS A 23 -10.03 16.59 -11.49
N PRO A 24 -10.00 16.61 -12.84
CA PRO A 24 -8.76 16.49 -13.61
C PRO A 24 -7.75 17.60 -13.30
N GLY A 25 -8.21 18.80 -12.94
CA GLY A 25 -7.33 19.88 -12.50
C GLY A 25 -6.49 19.54 -11.27
N ASN A 26 -6.97 18.66 -10.38
CA ASN A 26 -6.17 18.17 -9.24
C ASN A 26 -5.02 17.28 -9.71
N ILE A 27 -5.19 16.49 -10.78
CA ILE A 27 -4.11 15.67 -11.35
C ILE A 27 -2.98 16.57 -11.84
N GLY A 28 -3.32 17.66 -12.54
CA GLY A 28 -2.36 18.67 -12.98
C GLY A 28 -1.64 19.34 -11.81
N ALA A 29 -2.39 19.78 -10.80
CA ALA A 29 -1.81 20.41 -9.62
C ALA A 29 -0.91 19.45 -8.82
N VAL A 30 -1.24 18.16 -8.76
CA VAL A 30 -0.38 17.12 -8.20
C VAL A 30 0.91 16.97 -9.01
N ALA A 31 0.83 16.86 -10.33
CA ALA A 31 2.01 16.77 -11.19
C ALA A 31 2.96 17.95 -10.99
N ARG A 32 2.41 19.16 -10.85
CA ARG A 32 3.18 20.36 -10.49
C ARG A 32 3.86 20.22 -9.13
N ALA A 33 3.13 19.81 -8.10
CA ALA A 33 3.67 19.62 -6.74
C ALA A 33 4.75 18.54 -6.66
N MET A 34 4.62 17.49 -7.47
CA MET A 34 5.64 16.44 -7.61
C MET A 34 6.91 17.00 -8.25
N LYS A 35 6.76 17.66 -9.40
CA LYS A 35 7.91 18.17 -10.17
C LYS A 35 8.69 19.23 -9.41
N THR A 36 8.03 20.09 -8.64
CA THR A 36 8.72 21.08 -7.79
C THR A 36 9.59 20.44 -6.71
N MET A 37 9.32 19.19 -6.34
CA MET A 37 10.07 18.42 -5.33
C MET A 37 10.94 17.32 -5.95
N GLY A 38 11.05 17.25 -7.28
CA GLY A 38 11.87 16.27 -8.00
C GLY A 38 11.21 14.92 -8.27
N LEU A 39 9.95 14.71 -7.86
CA LEU A 39 9.22 13.46 -8.10
C LEU A 39 8.64 13.40 -9.51
N ARG A 40 8.69 12.21 -10.12
CA ARG A 40 8.40 12.04 -11.56
C ARG A 40 7.35 10.96 -11.85
N ARG A 41 7.22 9.96 -10.99
CA ARG A 41 6.38 8.79 -11.24
C ARG A 41 4.99 8.96 -10.66
N LEU A 42 4.00 8.95 -11.55
CA LEU A 42 2.59 9.11 -11.23
C LEU A 42 1.79 7.90 -11.72
N HIS A 43 1.00 7.29 -10.85
CA HIS A 43 -0.01 6.30 -11.22
C HIS A 43 -1.40 6.81 -10.86
N LEU A 44 -2.35 6.60 -11.78
CA LEU A 44 -3.73 7.01 -11.63
C LEU A 44 -4.60 5.76 -11.61
N VAL A 45 -5.32 5.55 -10.52
CA VAL A 45 -6.22 4.40 -10.37
C VAL A 45 -7.65 4.88 -10.58
N ASN A 46 -8.28 4.43 -11.66
CA ASN A 46 -9.65 4.77 -12.03
C ASN A 46 -9.96 6.29 -11.95
N PRO A 47 -9.16 7.17 -12.59
CA PRO A 47 -9.44 8.60 -12.61
C PRO A 47 -10.75 8.86 -13.37
N LYS A 48 -11.58 9.80 -12.91
CA LYS A 48 -12.85 10.12 -13.59
C LYS A 48 -12.65 10.66 -15.00
N ARG A 49 -11.55 11.39 -15.22
CA ARG A 49 -11.21 11.97 -16.52
C ARG A 49 -9.70 12.17 -16.64
N PHE A 50 -9.06 11.41 -17.52
CA PHE A 50 -7.65 11.57 -17.89
C PHE A 50 -7.38 10.83 -19.21
N PRO A 51 -6.60 11.36 -20.16
CA PRO A 51 -5.98 12.69 -20.18
C PRO A 51 -7.01 13.83 -20.30
N CYS A 52 -6.62 15.05 -19.92
CA CYS A 52 -7.53 16.21 -19.93
C CYS A 52 -6.77 17.53 -20.08
N ALA A 53 -7.25 18.42 -20.95
CA ALA A 53 -6.67 19.76 -21.13
C ALA A 53 -6.63 20.59 -19.83
N GLU A 54 -7.60 20.42 -18.93
CA GLU A 54 -7.60 21.07 -17.62
C GLU A 54 -6.43 20.60 -16.74
N ALA A 55 -6.10 19.31 -16.79
CA ALA A 55 -4.95 18.77 -16.07
C ALA A 55 -3.65 19.37 -16.63
N THR A 56 -3.49 19.41 -17.95
CA THR A 56 -2.33 20.03 -18.63
C THR A 56 -2.20 21.51 -18.25
N ALA A 57 -3.28 22.28 -18.34
CA ALA A 57 -3.27 23.70 -17.99
C ALA A 57 -2.90 23.93 -16.51
N ARG A 58 -3.35 23.05 -15.60
CA ARG A 58 -3.03 23.14 -14.17
C ARG A 58 -1.62 22.66 -13.83
N ALA A 59 -1.00 21.81 -14.65
CA ALA A 59 0.35 21.30 -14.44
C ALA A 59 1.44 22.36 -14.60
N ALA A 60 1.17 23.44 -15.35
CA ALA A 60 2.03 24.61 -15.47
C ALA A 60 3.51 24.25 -15.73
N GLY A 61 3.76 23.43 -16.76
CA GLY A 61 5.11 22.99 -17.15
C GLY A 61 5.57 21.65 -16.56
N ALA A 62 4.71 20.97 -15.78
CA ALA A 62 4.90 19.59 -15.33
C ALA A 62 4.26 18.55 -16.28
N ASP A 63 4.24 18.85 -17.58
CA ASP A 63 3.57 18.04 -18.59
C ASP A 63 4.26 16.67 -18.76
N ASP A 64 5.58 16.60 -18.57
CA ASP A 64 6.36 15.36 -18.56
C ASP A 64 5.88 14.35 -17.50
N VAL A 65 5.51 14.82 -16.31
CA VAL A 65 4.92 13.96 -15.26
C VAL A 65 3.55 13.44 -15.68
N LEU A 66 2.74 14.26 -16.36
CA LEU A 66 1.45 13.83 -16.89
C LEU A 66 1.61 12.84 -18.06
N TYR A 67 2.56 13.07 -18.96
CA TYR A 67 2.84 12.16 -20.08
C TYR A 67 3.41 10.83 -19.60
N GLY A 68 4.21 10.82 -18.53
CA GLY A 68 4.71 9.62 -17.88
C GLY A 68 3.70 8.92 -16.98
N ALA A 69 2.52 9.52 -16.74
CA ALA A 69 1.52 8.95 -15.86
C ALA A 69 0.91 7.67 -16.45
N ARG A 70 0.83 6.61 -15.63
CA ARG A 70 0.20 5.34 -16.03
C ARG A 70 -1.17 5.21 -15.39
N VAL A 71 -2.15 4.75 -16.15
CA VAL A 71 -3.54 4.56 -15.70
C VAL A 71 -3.82 3.09 -15.46
N PHE A 72 -4.47 2.79 -14.34
CA PHE A 72 -4.84 1.43 -13.93
C PHE A 72 -6.30 1.38 -13.52
N ASP A 73 -6.94 0.23 -13.74
CA ASP A 73 -8.33 0.02 -13.34
C ASP A 73 -8.48 -0.27 -11.84
N ALA A 74 -7.43 -0.80 -11.21
CA ALA A 74 -7.45 -1.23 -9.82
C ALA A 74 -6.14 -0.93 -9.09
N LEU A 75 -6.24 -0.63 -7.79
CA LEU A 75 -5.11 -0.26 -6.94
C LEU A 75 -4.04 -1.37 -6.84
N PRO A 76 -4.38 -2.67 -6.69
CA PRO A 76 -3.35 -3.72 -6.65
C PRO A 76 -2.44 -3.75 -7.87
N LEU A 77 -2.95 -3.44 -9.07
CA LEU A 77 -2.16 -3.39 -10.30
C LEU A 77 -1.17 -2.23 -10.30
N ALA A 78 -1.59 -1.07 -9.77
CA ALA A 78 -0.73 0.10 -9.65
C ALA A 78 0.37 -0.06 -8.59
N LEU A 79 0.25 -1.04 -7.70
CA LEU A 79 1.18 -1.28 -6.58
C LEU A 79 2.05 -2.51 -6.77
N ALA A 80 1.84 -3.30 -7.83
CA ALA A 80 2.34 -4.67 -7.94
C ALA A 80 3.85 -4.81 -7.65
N ASP A 81 4.65 -3.89 -8.17
CA ASP A 81 6.12 -3.89 -8.08
C ASP A 81 6.66 -3.14 -6.84
N CYS A 82 5.79 -2.48 -6.07
CA CYS A 82 6.20 -1.76 -4.87
C CYS A 82 6.53 -2.72 -3.74
N GLN A 83 7.53 -2.41 -2.93
CA GLN A 83 7.92 -3.18 -1.74
C GLN A 83 7.33 -2.56 -0.47
N TRP A 84 7.10 -1.24 -0.48
CA TRP A 84 6.51 -0.51 0.62
C TRP A 84 5.45 0.46 0.12
N VAL A 85 4.37 0.61 0.89
CA VAL A 85 3.14 1.32 0.49
C VAL A 85 2.58 2.04 1.70
N VAL A 86 2.36 3.35 1.55
CA VAL A 86 1.77 4.18 2.58
C VAL A 86 0.51 4.84 2.07
N GLY A 87 -0.61 4.61 2.76
CA GLY A 87 -1.87 5.29 2.46
C GLY A 87 -2.00 6.61 3.21
N THR A 88 -2.72 7.57 2.66
CA THR A 88 -3.13 8.78 3.38
C THR A 88 -4.47 8.60 4.08
N SER A 89 -4.60 9.12 5.31
CA SER A 89 -5.91 9.19 5.96
C SER A 89 -6.05 10.40 6.89
N ALA A 90 -7.20 11.08 6.78
CA ALA A 90 -7.60 12.14 7.73
C ALA A 90 -8.32 11.58 8.97
N ARG A 91 -8.77 10.31 8.93
CA ARG A 91 -9.60 9.66 9.97
C ARG A 91 -9.35 8.16 9.99
N ILE A 92 -8.83 7.65 11.09
CA ILE A 92 -8.74 6.21 11.33
C ILE A 92 -9.84 5.83 12.32
N ARG A 93 -10.88 5.12 11.85
CA ARG A 93 -11.91 4.50 12.71
C ARG A 93 -11.77 2.99 12.62
N GLY A 94 -11.80 2.30 13.76
CA GLY A 94 -11.77 0.83 13.81
C GLY A 94 -10.37 0.26 14.08
N ILE A 95 -9.91 -0.69 13.25
CA ILE A 95 -8.61 -1.36 13.45
C ILE A 95 -7.50 -0.36 13.16
N ARG A 96 -6.63 -0.08 14.14
CA ARG A 96 -5.51 0.86 14.00
C ARG A 96 -4.43 0.30 13.07
N TRP A 97 -4.22 0.88 11.90
CA TRP A 97 -3.00 0.65 11.11
C TRP A 97 -1.79 1.32 11.80
N PRO A 98 -0.55 0.87 11.52
CA PRO A 98 0.64 1.64 11.88
C PRO A 98 0.49 3.06 11.30
N GLU A 99 0.62 4.06 12.15
CA GLU A 99 0.48 5.47 11.78
C GLU A 99 1.85 6.13 11.79
N LEU A 100 2.14 6.87 10.73
CA LEU A 100 3.37 7.65 10.60
C LEU A 100 3.02 9.13 10.63
N ALA A 101 3.75 9.88 11.45
CA ALA A 101 3.75 11.33 11.32
C ALA A 101 4.35 11.70 9.96
N ILE A 102 3.88 12.80 9.36
CA ILE A 102 4.29 13.15 7.99
C ILE A 102 5.82 13.27 7.80
N ARG A 103 6.54 13.77 8.81
CA ARG A 103 8.01 13.85 8.81
C ARG A 103 8.69 12.49 8.85
N GLU A 104 8.20 11.61 9.72
CA GLU A 104 8.66 10.22 9.81
C GLU A 104 8.39 9.48 8.49
N CYS A 105 7.23 9.72 7.89
CA CYS A 105 6.87 9.17 6.59
C CYS A 105 7.86 9.61 5.51
N GLY A 106 8.30 10.88 5.49
CA GLY A 106 9.32 11.36 4.56
C GLY A 106 10.63 10.58 4.69
N GLY A 107 11.18 10.50 5.91
CA GLY A 107 12.41 9.76 6.19
C GLY A 107 12.32 8.27 5.85
N GLN A 108 11.24 7.59 6.24
CA GLN A 108 11.05 6.18 5.90
C GLN A 108 10.86 5.96 4.40
N THR A 109 10.20 6.87 3.70
CA THR A 109 10.05 6.79 2.23
C THR A 109 11.40 6.83 1.55
N VAL A 110 12.27 7.77 1.92
CA VAL A 110 13.63 7.89 1.36
C VAL A 110 14.47 6.65 1.67
N ALA A 111 14.45 6.18 2.92
CA ALA A 111 15.20 4.99 3.32
C ALA A 111 14.75 3.72 2.56
N MET A 112 13.43 3.52 2.42
CA MET A 112 12.88 2.37 1.69
C MET A 112 13.11 2.49 0.18
N ALA A 113 13.04 3.70 -0.37
CA ALA A 113 13.29 3.96 -1.78
C ALA A 113 14.75 3.70 -2.20
N GLY A 114 15.68 3.65 -1.25
CA GLY A 114 17.05 3.18 -1.48
C GLY A 114 17.16 1.70 -1.86
N ASN A 115 16.18 0.87 -1.49
CA ASN A 115 16.20 -0.59 -1.68
C ASN A 115 15.11 -1.10 -2.67
N GLY A 116 14.30 -0.20 -3.22
CA GLY A 116 13.33 -0.52 -4.25
C GLY A 116 12.10 0.37 -4.25
N GLN A 117 11.06 -0.02 -4.99
CA GLN A 117 9.95 0.89 -5.29
C GLN A 117 9.02 1.10 -4.08
N VAL A 118 8.71 2.37 -3.82
CA VAL A 118 7.84 2.82 -2.73
C VAL A 118 6.64 3.56 -3.29
N ALA A 119 5.44 3.28 -2.79
CA ALA A 119 4.23 4.01 -3.17
C ALA A 119 3.65 4.84 -2.03
N LEU A 120 3.30 6.11 -2.33
CA LEU A 120 2.45 6.95 -1.51
C LEU A 120 1.07 7.07 -2.16
N VAL A 121 0.04 6.59 -1.47
CA VAL A 121 -1.32 6.44 -2.01
C VAL A 121 -2.26 7.52 -1.45
N PHE A 122 -2.82 8.31 -2.34
CA PHE A 122 -3.75 9.39 -2.04
C PHE A 122 -5.15 9.04 -2.53
N GLY A 123 -6.13 9.23 -1.67
CA GLY A 123 -7.52 8.89 -1.95
C GLY A 123 -8.31 9.98 -2.67
N ARG A 124 -9.60 9.70 -2.82
CA ARG A 124 -10.60 10.58 -3.44
C ARG A 124 -10.77 11.85 -2.62
N GLU A 125 -11.10 12.97 -3.27
CA GLU A 125 -11.18 14.29 -2.63
C GLU A 125 -12.16 14.35 -1.44
N HIS A 126 -13.32 13.70 -1.58
CA HIS A 126 -14.39 13.76 -0.57
C HIS A 126 -14.37 12.61 0.44
N SER A 127 -13.96 11.42 0.00
CA SER A 127 -14.09 10.19 0.80
C SER A 127 -12.76 9.59 1.23
N GLY A 128 -11.63 10.06 0.68
CA GLY A 128 -10.32 9.46 0.91
C GLY A 128 -10.23 8.04 0.34
N LEU A 129 -9.38 7.23 0.99
CA LEU A 129 -9.20 5.81 0.67
C LEU A 129 -10.28 4.96 1.35
N ALA A 130 -10.77 3.96 0.64
CA ALA A 130 -11.63 2.91 1.18
C ALA A 130 -10.85 2.01 2.15
N ASN A 131 -11.56 1.24 2.97
CA ASN A 131 -10.89 0.33 3.92
C ASN A 131 -10.08 -0.74 3.20
N GLU A 132 -10.62 -1.26 2.10
CA GLU A 132 -10.02 -2.28 1.25
C GLU A 132 -8.75 -1.74 0.58
N GLU A 133 -8.72 -0.45 0.25
CA GLU A 133 -7.53 0.24 -0.28
C GLU A 133 -6.47 0.45 0.82
N LEU A 134 -6.89 0.78 2.04
CA LEU A 134 -6.00 0.88 3.21
C LEU A 134 -5.44 -0.49 3.65
N ASP A 135 -6.14 -1.58 3.38
CA ASP A 135 -5.68 -2.94 3.71
C ASP A 135 -4.50 -3.40 2.82
N LEU A 136 -4.25 -2.72 1.69
CA LEU A 136 -3.08 -2.89 0.83
C LEU A 136 -1.87 -2.06 1.31
N CYS A 137 -2.08 -1.16 2.27
CA CYS A 137 -1.02 -0.29 2.78
C CYS A 137 -0.29 -0.94 3.96
N HIS A 138 1.03 -0.75 4.03
CA HIS A 138 1.87 -1.20 5.13
C HIS A 138 1.77 -0.24 6.32
N ALA A 139 1.63 1.05 6.03
CA ALA A 139 1.41 2.10 7.02
C ALA A 139 0.42 3.15 6.50
N VAL A 140 -0.02 4.03 7.40
CA VAL A 140 -0.86 5.18 7.05
C VAL A 140 -0.14 6.46 7.49
N MET A 141 0.05 7.40 6.57
CA MET A 141 0.56 8.72 6.92
C MET A 141 -0.58 9.61 7.41
N ARG A 142 -0.28 10.42 8.43
CA ARG A 142 -1.17 11.48 8.90
C ARG A 142 -0.50 12.83 8.76
N ILE A 143 -1.18 13.74 8.05
CA ILE A 143 -0.82 15.16 8.00
C ILE A 143 -1.56 15.87 9.15
N PRO A 144 -0.83 16.45 10.12
CA PRO A 144 -1.45 17.28 11.16
C PRO A 144 -2.19 18.46 10.54
N THR A 145 -3.45 18.61 10.88
CA THR A 145 -4.34 19.67 10.38
C THR A 145 -5.18 20.22 11.53
N ASN A 146 -5.81 21.38 11.31
CA ASN A 146 -6.74 21.95 12.28
C ASN A 146 -7.84 20.92 12.64
N PRO A 147 -8.01 20.53 13.92
CA PRO A 147 -9.01 19.55 14.32
C PRO A 147 -10.45 19.89 13.89
N ALA A 148 -10.77 21.18 13.74
CA ALA A 148 -12.07 21.68 13.29
C ALA A 148 -12.24 21.65 11.75
N TYR A 149 -11.14 21.62 10.99
CA TYR A 149 -11.14 21.60 9.53
C TYR A 149 -9.96 20.78 9.00
N ARG A 150 -10.19 19.47 8.81
CA ARG A 150 -9.12 18.48 8.54
C ARG A 150 -8.95 18.14 7.05
N SER A 151 -9.81 18.66 6.19
CA SER A 151 -9.80 18.32 4.77
C SER A 151 -8.77 19.20 4.05
N LEU A 152 -7.72 18.58 3.55
CA LEU A 152 -6.77 19.20 2.63
C LEU A 152 -7.21 18.92 1.20
N ASN A 153 -6.97 19.88 0.29
CA ASN A 153 -7.02 19.60 -1.13
C ASN A 153 -5.97 18.52 -1.48
N LEU A 154 -6.31 17.67 -2.46
CA LEU A 154 -5.45 16.56 -2.89
C LEU A 154 -4.03 17.00 -3.25
N ALA A 155 -3.87 18.04 -4.06
CA ALA A 155 -2.56 18.54 -4.46
C ALA A 155 -1.79 19.15 -3.28
N SER A 156 -2.48 19.78 -2.33
CA SER A 156 -1.85 20.28 -1.10
C SER A 156 -1.33 19.15 -0.22
N ALA A 157 -2.09 18.05 -0.08
CA ALA A 157 -1.63 16.88 0.66
C ALA A 157 -0.40 16.24 0.00
N VAL A 158 -0.40 16.10 -1.33
CA VAL A 158 0.76 15.61 -2.07
C VAL A 158 1.95 16.58 -1.92
N GLN A 159 1.72 17.89 -1.98
CA GLN A 159 2.79 18.88 -1.85
C GLN A 159 3.52 18.78 -0.50
N ILE A 160 2.78 18.60 0.59
CA ILE A 160 3.36 18.43 1.94
C ILE A 160 4.17 17.14 2.02
N ALA A 161 3.62 16.02 1.52
CA ALA A 161 4.33 14.74 1.52
C ALA A 161 5.60 14.79 0.66
N ALA A 162 5.51 15.35 -0.54
CA ALA A 162 6.64 15.53 -1.45
C ALA A 162 7.70 16.46 -0.87
N TYR A 163 7.29 17.52 -0.16
CA TYR A 163 8.21 18.39 0.56
C TYR A 163 8.96 17.65 1.68
N GLU A 164 8.26 16.88 2.52
CA GLU A 164 8.92 16.10 3.59
C GLU A 164 9.84 15.00 3.03
N ILE A 165 9.54 14.43 1.86
CA ILE A 165 10.49 13.57 1.13
C ILE A 165 11.73 14.37 0.74
N ARG A 166 11.56 15.53 0.10
CA ARG A 166 12.67 16.37 -0.37
C ARG A 166 13.59 16.81 0.78
N MET A 167 13.01 17.10 1.94
CA MET A 167 13.73 17.45 3.17
C MET A 167 14.46 16.26 3.81
N ALA A 168 14.04 15.03 3.52
CA ALA A 168 14.65 13.81 4.02
C ALA A 168 15.74 13.26 3.10
N LEU A 169 15.92 13.84 1.91
CA LEU A 169 17.03 13.48 1.02
C LEU A 169 18.36 13.85 1.71
N PRO A 170 19.38 13.01 1.57
CA PRO A 170 20.68 13.28 2.18
C PRO A 170 21.37 14.46 1.48
N ASP A 171 21.96 15.38 2.26
CA ASP A 171 22.64 16.59 1.75
C ASP A 171 23.95 16.28 0.97
N GLU A 172 24.54 15.10 1.19
CA GLU A 172 25.64 14.48 0.45
C GLU A 172 25.41 12.97 0.37
N PRO A 173 25.99 12.21 -0.59
CA PRO A 173 25.88 10.75 -0.60
C PRO A 173 26.54 10.16 0.65
N THR A 174 25.76 10.04 1.73
CA THR A 174 26.23 9.52 3.00
C THR A 174 26.51 8.04 2.85
N ALA A 175 27.79 7.69 2.99
CA ALA A 175 28.19 6.35 3.31
C ALA A 175 27.64 6.03 4.71
N GLU A 176 26.54 5.27 4.76
CA GLU A 176 26.31 4.11 5.64
C GLU A 176 24.79 3.85 5.81
N PRO A 177 24.25 2.74 5.27
CA PRO A 177 23.06 2.15 5.85
C PRO A 177 23.48 1.38 7.11
N THR A 178 23.08 1.87 8.29
CA THR A 178 23.23 1.17 9.59
C THR A 178 22.14 0.13 9.83
N THR A 179 21.42 -0.28 8.79
CA THR A 179 20.56 -1.46 8.81
C THR A 179 21.20 -2.52 7.92
N PRO A 180 21.21 -3.81 8.33
CA PRO A 180 21.73 -4.85 7.47
C PRO A 180 20.95 -4.77 6.16
N ILE A 181 21.68 -4.55 5.06
CA ILE A 181 21.20 -4.66 3.70
C ILE A 181 20.69 -6.10 3.60
N SER A 182 19.40 -6.31 3.86
CA SER A 182 18.72 -7.44 3.26
C SER A 182 18.94 -7.25 1.77
N SER A 183 19.65 -8.19 1.16
CA SER A 183 20.03 -8.08 -0.23
C SER A 183 18.78 -7.78 -1.07
N ASP A 184 18.89 -7.07 -2.19
CA ASP A 184 17.76 -6.88 -3.13
C ASP A 184 17.06 -8.21 -3.48
N ALA A 185 17.74 -9.35 -3.30
CA ALA A 185 17.21 -10.69 -3.47
C ALA A 185 16.18 -11.13 -2.41
N ASP A 186 16.00 -10.38 -1.32
CA ASP A 186 15.07 -10.70 -0.22
C ASP A 186 13.87 -9.76 -0.14
N ALA A 187 13.87 -8.66 -0.91
CA ALA A 187 12.78 -7.71 -0.91
C ALA A 187 11.52 -8.30 -1.58
N ILE A 188 10.40 -8.20 -0.88
CA ILE A 188 9.13 -8.78 -1.30
C ILE A 188 8.21 -7.70 -1.86
N SER A 189 7.79 -7.90 -3.11
CA SER A 189 6.81 -7.06 -3.79
C SER A 189 5.40 -7.19 -3.19
N VAL A 190 4.56 -6.18 -3.37
CA VAL A 190 3.13 -6.22 -3.04
C VAL A 190 2.46 -7.41 -3.71
N SER A 191 2.78 -7.69 -4.98
CA SER A 191 2.23 -8.86 -5.68
C SER A 191 2.55 -10.19 -4.98
N GLU A 192 3.78 -10.38 -4.52
CA GLU A 192 4.18 -11.59 -3.77
C GLU A 192 3.44 -11.72 -2.42
N ARG A 193 3.28 -10.60 -1.68
CA ARG A 193 2.51 -10.56 -0.43
C ARG A 193 1.04 -10.86 -0.67
N GLU A 194 0.43 -10.25 -1.69
CA GLU A 194 -0.96 -10.53 -2.07
C GLU A 194 -1.17 -12.00 -2.46
N GLY A 195 -0.18 -12.61 -3.12
CA GLY A 195 -0.18 -14.05 -3.39
C GLY A 195 -0.20 -14.90 -2.12
N LEU A 196 0.57 -14.53 -1.08
CA LEU A 196 0.49 -15.20 0.22
C LEU A 196 -0.89 -15.02 0.84
N TYR A 197 -1.43 -13.79 0.85
CA TYR A 197 -2.72 -13.52 1.50
C TYR A 197 -3.87 -14.27 0.85
N ARG A 198 -3.84 -14.41 -0.48
CA ARG A 198 -4.78 -15.26 -1.21
C ARG A 198 -4.65 -16.72 -0.80
N HIS A 199 -3.43 -17.26 -0.80
CA HIS A 199 -3.18 -18.66 -0.40
C HIS A 199 -3.59 -18.93 1.05
N LEU A 200 -3.36 -17.97 1.95
CA LEU A 200 -3.80 -18.03 3.35
C LEU A 200 -5.33 -18.06 3.44
N GLU A 201 -6.03 -17.17 2.74
CA GLU A 201 -7.49 -17.13 2.75
C GLU A 201 -8.08 -18.45 2.24
N GLU A 202 -7.61 -18.95 1.09
CA GLU A 202 -8.02 -20.24 0.51
C GLU A 202 -7.78 -21.39 1.49
N SER A 203 -6.60 -21.42 2.11
CA SER A 203 -6.25 -22.45 3.09
C SER A 203 -7.15 -22.41 4.32
N LEU A 204 -7.46 -21.21 4.84
CA LEU A 204 -8.35 -21.06 6.00
C LEU A 204 -9.79 -21.46 5.69
N GLN A 205 -10.24 -21.30 4.44
CA GLN A 205 -11.54 -21.83 3.97
C GLN A 205 -11.51 -23.36 3.90
N GLU A 206 -10.47 -23.94 3.29
CA GLU A 206 -10.34 -25.39 3.14
C GLU A 206 -10.28 -26.13 4.49
N ILE A 207 -9.65 -25.55 5.51
CA ILE A 207 -9.61 -26.15 6.85
C ILE A 207 -10.84 -25.82 7.71
N GLY A 208 -11.83 -25.08 7.17
CA GLY A 208 -13.07 -24.72 7.87
C GLY A 208 -12.94 -23.63 8.95
N TYR A 209 -11.81 -22.90 9.01
CA TYR A 209 -11.60 -21.83 9.99
C TYR A 209 -12.23 -20.50 9.56
N TYR A 210 -12.28 -20.24 8.25
CA TYR A 210 -12.80 -19.00 7.67
C TYR A 210 -14.01 -19.27 6.79
N ASP A 211 -15.10 -18.58 7.08
CA ASP A 211 -16.35 -18.59 6.31
C ASP A 211 -16.44 -17.29 5.51
N PRO A 212 -16.37 -17.32 4.16
CA PRO A 212 -16.43 -16.13 3.32
C PRO A 212 -17.79 -15.42 3.37
N GLU A 213 -18.87 -16.12 3.76
CA GLU A 213 -20.19 -15.52 3.98
C GLU A 213 -20.26 -14.77 5.33
N LYS A 214 -19.34 -15.08 6.25
CA LYS A 214 -19.21 -14.43 7.57
C LYS A 214 -17.77 -14.01 7.84
N PRO A 215 -17.17 -13.16 6.99
CA PRO A 215 -15.72 -12.93 6.95
C PRO A 215 -15.18 -12.19 8.20
N LYS A 216 -16.06 -11.56 8.98
CA LYS A 216 -15.71 -10.68 10.10
C LYS A 216 -14.61 -9.69 9.67
N LYS A 217 -13.52 -9.57 10.44
CA LYS A 217 -12.34 -8.75 10.13
C LYS A 217 -11.05 -9.59 10.18
N LEU A 218 -11.16 -10.90 9.94
CA LEU A 218 -10.06 -11.83 10.16
C LEU A 218 -8.89 -11.55 9.19
N MET A 219 -9.15 -11.61 7.89
CA MET A 219 -8.11 -11.39 6.87
C MET A 219 -7.41 -10.04 7.04
N ARG A 220 -8.18 -9.00 7.36
CA ARG A 220 -7.62 -7.68 7.69
C ARG A 220 -6.68 -7.69 8.90
N ARG A 221 -7.01 -8.43 9.96
CA ARG A 221 -6.12 -8.59 11.14
C ARG A 221 -4.86 -9.38 10.80
N LEU A 222 -4.98 -10.41 9.97
CA LEU A 222 -3.86 -11.24 9.52
C LEU A 222 -2.91 -10.45 8.61
N ARG A 223 -3.43 -9.74 7.61
CA ARG A 223 -2.67 -8.81 6.76
C ARG A 223 -1.86 -7.82 7.60
N ARG A 224 -2.50 -7.20 8.59
CA ARG A 224 -1.82 -6.29 9.52
C ARG A 224 -0.74 -6.97 10.37
N PHE A 225 -0.97 -8.22 10.79
CA PHE A 225 0.02 -8.98 11.55
C PHE A 225 1.27 -9.22 10.70
N PHE A 226 1.12 -9.71 9.47
CA PHE A 226 2.25 -9.97 8.56
C PHE A 226 2.92 -8.68 8.09
N ASN A 227 2.17 -7.62 7.76
CA ASN A 227 2.75 -6.32 7.41
C ASN A 227 3.62 -5.74 8.54
N ARG A 228 3.23 -5.96 9.82
CA ARG A 228 4.03 -5.53 10.97
C ARG A 228 5.23 -6.42 11.22
N ALA A 229 5.10 -7.73 11.03
CA ALA A 229 6.21 -8.66 11.15
C ALA A 229 7.28 -8.41 10.08
N ASN A 230 6.86 -7.87 8.91
CA ASN A 230 7.68 -7.61 7.74
C ASN A 230 8.56 -8.81 7.37
N PRO A 231 7.95 -9.99 7.09
CA PRO A 231 8.71 -11.20 6.85
C PRO A 231 9.55 -11.05 5.59
N ASP A 232 10.70 -11.73 5.55
CA ASP A 232 11.53 -11.86 4.36
C ASP A 232 11.02 -12.96 3.41
N ARG A 233 11.66 -13.09 2.25
CA ARG A 233 11.26 -14.07 1.21
C ARG A 233 11.37 -15.52 1.71
N SER A 234 12.36 -15.83 2.55
CA SER A 234 12.54 -17.16 3.14
C SER A 234 11.37 -17.49 4.08
N GLU A 235 11.02 -16.55 4.95
CA GLU A 235 9.90 -16.65 5.88
C GLU A 235 8.56 -16.76 5.14
N LEU A 236 8.36 -16.02 4.04
CA LEU A 236 7.19 -16.18 3.16
C LEU A 236 7.09 -17.60 2.60
N ASN A 237 8.21 -18.17 2.15
CA ASN A 237 8.24 -19.53 1.60
C ASN A 237 7.92 -20.58 2.68
N ILE A 238 8.42 -20.39 3.91
CA ILE A 238 8.07 -21.24 5.06
C ILE A 238 6.56 -21.18 5.31
N LEU A 239 5.98 -19.98 5.35
CA LEU A 239 4.54 -19.79 5.55
C LEU A 239 3.72 -20.48 4.45
N ARG A 240 4.09 -20.32 3.17
CA ARG A 240 3.45 -21.03 2.05
C ARG A 240 3.58 -22.55 2.18
N GLY A 241 4.72 -23.05 2.66
CA GLY A 241 4.93 -24.47 2.95
C GLY A 241 3.97 -25.00 4.01
N ILE A 242 3.81 -24.26 5.11
CA ILE A 242 2.86 -24.60 6.19
C ILE A 242 1.42 -24.63 5.67
N LEU A 243 1.01 -23.61 4.90
CA LEU A 243 -0.34 -23.54 4.31
C LEU A 243 -0.61 -24.72 3.37
N SER A 244 0.36 -25.03 2.50
CA SER A 244 0.26 -26.17 1.58
C SER A 244 0.15 -27.50 2.32
N ALA A 245 0.87 -27.67 3.44
CA ALA A 245 0.79 -28.86 4.27
C ALA A 245 -0.58 -28.97 4.96
N ALA A 246 -1.12 -27.87 5.48
CA ALA A 246 -2.44 -27.81 6.10
C ALA A 246 -3.55 -28.18 5.11
N GLN A 247 -3.54 -27.62 3.89
CA GLN A 247 -4.50 -27.98 2.83
C GLN A 247 -4.40 -29.47 2.46
N LYS A 248 -3.19 -30.00 2.30
CA LYS A 248 -2.98 -31.44 2.03
C LYS A 248 -3.56 -32.33 3.15
N ALA A 249 -3.42 -31.92 4.40
CA ALA A 249 -3.98 -32.64 5.54
C ALA A 249 -5.51 -32.59 5.55
N ALA A 250 -6.10 -31.42 5.32
CA ALA A 250 -7.57 -31.25 5.26
C ALA A 250 -8.20 -32.09 4.13
N ARG A 251 -7.59 -32.12 2.95
CA ARG A 251 -8.07 -32.94 1.81
C ARG A 251 -7.96 -34.45 2.03
N ARG A 252 -7.10 -34.89 2.96
CA ARG A 252 -6.94 -36.31 3.33
C ARG A 252 -7.84 -36.72 4.49
N ALA A 253 -8.41 -35.76 5.22
CA ALA A 253 -9.35 -36.07 6.29
C ALA A 253 -10.65 -36.59 5.67
N PRO A 254 -11.20 -37.73 6.13
CA PRO A 254 -12.54 -38.13 5.73
C PRO A 254 -13.55 -37.07 6.17
N ASP A 255 -14.62 -36.89 5.39
CA ASP A 255 -15.67 -35.92 5.71
C ASP A 255 -16.12 -36.10 7.17
N PRO A 256 -16.29 -35.00 7.93
CA PRO A 256 -16.83 -35.10 9.27
C PRO A 256 -18.18 -35.83 9.18
N PRO A 257 -18.45 -36.81 10.04
CA PRO A 257 -19.70 -37.55 9.98
C PRO A 257 -20.87 -36.56 10.00
N GLU A 258 -21.77 -36.68 9.03
CA GLU A 258 -23.01 -35.91 9.01
C GLU A 258 -23.65 -36.07 10.39
N CYS A 259 -23.84 -34.96 11.11
CA CYS A 259 -24.58 -34.94 12.36
C CYS A 259 -26.07 -35.14 12.04
N LYS A 260 -26.43 -36.37 11.67
CA LYS A 260 -27.80 -36.87 11.66
C LYS A 260 -28.05 -37.48 13.04
N ASP A 261 -29.18 -37.09 13.64
CA ASP A 261 -29.73 -37.57 14.91
C ASP A 261 -29.23 -36.91 16.21
N ALA A 262 -29.72 -35.68 16.47
CA ALA A 262 -29.91 -35.20 17.84
C ALA A 262 -31.12 -34.27 17.98
N LEU A 263 -32.27 -34.65 17.43
CA LEU A 263 -33.58 -34.12 17.88
C LEU A 263 -34.64 -35.21 17.70
N ARG A 264 -34.67 -36.17 18.64
CA ARG A 264 -35.92 -36.85 18.97
C ARG A 264 -36.56 -36.10 20.14
N PRO A 265 -37.77 -35.53 19.99
CA PRO A 265 -38.48 -34.97 21.12
C PRO A 265 -39.00 -36.15 21.96
N THR A 266 -38.43 -36.37 23.14
CA THR A 266 -39.07 -37.21 24.15
C THR A 266 -40.21 -36.41 24.74
N GLY A 267 -41.44 -36.71 24.30
CA GLY A 267 -42.64 -36.26 24.97
C GLY A 267 -42.81 -36.97 26.31
N ARG A 268 -43.11 -36.19 27.35
CA ARG A 268 -44.18 -36.40 28.33
C ARG A 268 -44.30 -35.16 29.21
#